data_AF-A0A075GZ18-F1
#
_entry.id   AF-A0A075GZ18-F1
#
_cell.length_a   1.000
_cell.length_b   1.000
_cell.length_c   1.000
_cell.angle_alpha   90.00
_cell.angle_beta   90.00
_cell.angle_gamma   90.00
#
_symmetry.space_group_name_H-M   'P 1'
#
loop_
_entity.id
_entity.type
_entity.pdbx_description
1 polymer ?
#
loop_
_entity_poly.entity_id
_entity_poly.type
_entity_poly.pdbx_seq_one_letter_code
_entity_poly.pdbx_strand_id
1 'polypeptide(L)' 'SQLLDDFPESDTSDGIKITFDNQNWIMVRASGTEPIIRIYAESDNQKGLDDLMHEYTEKIKSIIAR' A
#
# COMPACT_ATOMS: atom_id res chain seq x y z
N SER A 1 6.88 2.55 -12.42
CA SER A 1 6.92 1.27 -11.68
C SER A 1 5.48 0.86 -11.51
N GLN A 2 5.13 -0.43 -11.54
CA GLN A 2 3.72 -0.82 -11.72
C GLN A 2 2.72 -0.09 -10.81
N LEU A 3 3.07 0.18 -9.54
CA LEU A 3 2.22 0.97 -8.64
C LEU A 3 2.20 2.48 -8.92
N LEU A 4 3.31 3.08 -9.36
CA LEU A 4 3.34 4.50 -9.75
C LEU A 4 2.59 4.74 -11.06
N ASP A 5 2.62 3.75 -11.96
CA ASP A 5 1.92 3.81 -13.24
C ASP A 5 0.40 3.73 -12.99
N ASP A 6 -0.03 2.95 -11.98
CA ASP A 6 -1.42 2.87 -11.52
C ASP A 6 -1.85 4.10 -10.68
N PHE A 7 -0.93 4.70 -9.91
CA PHE A 7 -1.19 5.80 -8.97
C PHE A 7 -0.17 6.95 -9.13
N PRO A 8 -0.30 7.77 -10.18
CA PRO A 8 0.67 8.85 -10.47
C PRO A 8 0.69 9.96 -9.41
N GLU A 9 -0.42 10.16 -8.70
CA GLU A 9 -0.57 11.17 -7.63
C GLU A 9 -0.21 10.63 -6.24
N SER A 10 0.38 9.43 -6.16
CA SER A 10 0.78 8.84 -4.88
C SER A 10 1.97 9.58 -4.27
N ASP A 11 1.99 9.66 -2.93
CA ASP A 11 3.13 10.23 -2.20
C ASP A 11 4.22 9.19 -2.05
N THR A 12 5.40 9.47 -2.61
CA THR A 12 6.55 8.57 -2.61
C THR A 12 7.69 9.01 -1.70
N SER A 13 7.45 9.95 -0.78
CA SER A 13 8.49 10.53 0.08
C SER A 13 9.08 9.53 1.08
N ASP A 14 8.26 8.61 1.61
CA ASP A 14 8.67 7.57 2.57
C ASP A 14 7.96 6.23 2.26
N GLY A 15 8.34 5.60 1.14
CA GLY A 15 7.63 4.44 0.59
C GLY A 15 6.68 4.86 -0.51
N ILE A 16 5.48 4.30 -0.56
CA ILE A 16 4.40 4.76 -1.44
C ILE A 16 3.10 4.81 -0.64
N LYS A 17 2.47 5.97 -0.58
CA LYS A 17 1.15 6.18 0.01
C LYS A 17 0.14 6.50 -1.08
N ILE A 18 -0.91 5.70 -1.13
CA ILE A 18 -2.02 5.82 -2.07
C ILE A 18 -3.25 6.20 -1.25
N THR A 19 -3.84 7.35 -1.56
CA THR A 19 -5.07 7.84 -0.94
C THR A 19 -6.20 7.72 -1.96
N PHE A 20 -7.24 6.96 -1.64
CA PHE A 20 -8.42 6.79 -2.50
C PHE A 20 -9.46 7.87 -2.20
N ASP A 21 -9.65 8.18 -0.93
CA ASP A 21 -10.49 9.27 -0.43
C ASP A 21 -10.04 9.70 1.00
N ASN A 22 -10.84 10.54 1.65
CA ASN A 22 -10.51 11.09 2.97
C ASN A 22 -10.42 10.05 4.11
N GLN A 23 -11.01 8.88 3.95
CA GLN A 23 -11.08 7.82 4.98
C GLN A 23 -10.39 6.52 4.54
N ASN A 24 -10.08 6.39 3.25
CA ASN A 24 -9.49 5.19 2.66
C ASN A 24 -8.11 5.47 2.09
N TRP A 25 -7.08 4.87 2.67
CA TRP A 25 -5.71 4.95 2.17
C TRP A 25 -4.89 3.71 2.50
N ILE A 26 -3.84 3.49 1.72
CA ILE A 26 -2.85 2.45 1.98
C ILE A 26 -1.43 3.01 1.81
N MET A 27 -0.51 2.56 2.66
CA MET A 27 0.90 2.92 2.61
C MET A 27 1.77 1.67 2.67
N VAL A 28 2.73 1.60 1.75
CA VAL A 28 3.70 0.51 1.66
C VAL A 28 5.09 1.09 1.84
N ARG A 29 5.85 0.56 2.79
CA ARG A 29 7.18 1.05 3.13
C ARG A 29 8.13 -0.10 3.40
N ALA A 30 9.27 -0.09 2.73
CA ALA A 30 10.38 -0.98 3.07
C ALA A 30 11.06 -0.49 4.37
N SER A 31 11.36 -1.41 5.29
CA SER A 31 12.13 -1.06 6.48
C SER A 31 13.60 -0.80 6.11
N GLY A 32 14.17 0.30 6.59
CA GLY A 32 15.58 0.62 6.38
C GLY A 32 16.54 -0.19 7.26
N THR A 33 16.03 -0.81 8.33
CA THR A 33 16.83 -1.51 9.36
C THR A 33 16.55 -3.00 9.45
N GLU A 34 15.50 -3.47 8.81
CA GLU A 34 15.05 -4.87 8.89
C GLU A 34 14.66 -5.34 7.48
N PRO A 35 14.84 -6.63 7.15
CA PRO A 35 14.45 -7.18 5.84
C PRO A 35 12.94 -7.44 5.77
N ILE A 36 12.13 -6.42 6.07
CA ILE A 36 10.67 -6.49 6.09
C ILE A 36 10.04 -5.32 5.34
N ILE A 37 8.82 -5.54 4.85
CA ILE A 37 7.96 -4.51 4.26
C ILE A 37 6.79 -4.31 5.20
N ARG A 38 6.49 -3.05 5.48
CA ARG A 38 5.35 -2.62 6.30
C ARG A 38 4.23 -2.15 5.39
N ILE A 39 3.02 -2.59 5.69
CA ILE A 39 1.80 -2.19 5.00
C ILE A 39 0.87 -1.62 6.07
N TYR A 40 0.39 -0.41 5.84
CA TYR A 40 -0.57 0.28 6.68
C TYR A 40 -1.79 0.60 5.84
N ALA A 41 -2.98 0.45 6.42
CA ALA A 41 -4.22 0.80 5.76
C ALA A 41 -5.17 1.47 6.75
N GLU A 42 -6.03 2.33 6.21
CA GLU A 42 -7.17 2.90 6.91
C GLU A 42 -8.38 2.81 5.99
N SER A 43 -9.54 2.60 6.59
CA SER A 43 -10.82 2.51 5.90
C SER A 43 -11.96 2.92 6.84
N ASP A 44 -13.07 3.35 6.27
CA ASP A 44 -14.27 3.80 6.99
C ASP A 44 -14.99 2.67 7.75
N ASN A 45 -14.72 1.41 7.39
CA ASN A 45 -15.27 0.23 8.05
C ASN A 45 -14.32 -0.98 8.00
N GLN A 46 -14.56 -1.96 8.87
CA GLN A 46 -13.72 -3.15 9.02
C GLN A 46 -13.65 -3.98 7.74
N LYS A 47 -14.78 -4.16 7.03
CA LYS A 47 -14.80 -4.95 5.79
C LYS A 47 -13.93 -4.30 4.71
N GLY A 48 -14.06 -2.99 4.53
CA GLY A 48 -13.23 -2.22 3.61
C GLY A 48 -11.75 -2.29 3.96
N LEU A 49 -11.42 -2.27 5.26
CA LEU A 49 -10.05 -2.40 5.75
C LEU A 49 -9.47 -3.79 5.40
N ASP A 50 -10.25 -4.84 5.64
CA ASP A 50 -9.84 -6.22 5.36
C ASP A 50 -9.65 -6.44 3.85
N ASP A 51 -10.58 -5.94 3.04
CA ASP A 51 -10.52 -6.01 1.57
C ASP A 51 -9.27 -5.27 1.05
N LEU A 52 -9.04 -4.04 1.53
CA LEU A 52 -7.90 -3.20 1.12
C LEU A 52 -6.56 -3.84 1.52
N MET A 53 -6.46 -4.34 2.75
CA MET A 53 -5.27 -5.04 3.22
C MET A 53 -5.00 -6.31 2.41
N HIS A 54 -6.04 -7.10 2.10
CA HIS A 54 -5.90 -8.33 1.34
C HIS A 54 -5.42 -8.06 -0.10
N GLU A 55 -6.12 -7.17 -0.82
CA GLU A 55 -5.83 -6.85 -2.22
C GLU A 55 -4.37 -6.40 -2.40
N TYR A 56 -3.95 -5.42 -1.61
CA TYR A 56 -2.63 -4.82 -1.79
C TYR A 56 -1.51 -5.70 -1.25
N THR A 57 -1.76 -6.50 -0.21
CA THR A 57 -0.77 -7.50 0.23
C THR A 57 -0.46 -8.48 -0.89
N GLU A 58 -1.47 -8.99 -1.60
CA GLU A 58 -1.26 -9.90 -2.73
C GLU A 58 -0.60 -9.20 -3.92
N LYS A 59 -1.00 -7.96 -4.23
CA LYS A 59 -0.36 -7.16 -5.28
C LYS A 59 1.14 -6.94 -5.01
N ILE A 60 1.49 -6.59 -3.78
CA ILE A 60 2.88 -6.36 -3.35
C ILE A 60 3.69 -7.66 -3.41
N LYS A 61 3.14 -8.78 -2.90
CA LYS A 61 3.79 -10.09 -3.01
C LYS A 61 4.07 -10.46 -4.47
N SER A 62 3.13 -10.23 -5.38
CA SER A 62 3.32 -10.50 -6.81
C SER A 62 4.42 -9.66 -7.44
N ILE A 63 4.62 -8.42 -6.98
CA ILE A 63 5.70 -7.54 -7.45
C ILE A 63 7.05 -8.00 -6.93
N ILE A 64 7.14 -8.44 -5.66
CA ILE A 64 8.40 -8.87 -5.03
C ILE A 64 8.84 -10.26 -5.49
N ALA A 65 7.88 -11.14 -5.81
CA ALA A 65 8.17 -12.51 -6.26
C ALA A 65 8.70 -12.60 -7.70
N ARG A 66 8.78 -11.47 -8.42
CA ARG A 66 9.39 -11.36 -9.74
C ARG A 66 10.88 -11.10 -9.65
#